data_AF-A0A6G7XP04-F1
#
_entry.id   AF-A0A6G7XP04-F1
#
_cell.length_a   1.000
_cell.length_b   1.000
_cell.length_c   1.000
_cell.angle_alpha   90.00
_cell.angle_beta   90.00
_cell.angle_gamma   90.00
#
_symmetry.space_group_name_H-M   'P 1'
#
loop_
_entity.id
_entity.type
_entity.pdbx_description
1 polymer ?
#
loop_
_entity_poly.entity_id
_entity_poly.type
_entity_poly.pdbx_seq_one_letter_code
_entity_poly.pdbx_strand_id
1 'polypeptide(L)'
;MELLHRRAAERGVPLFANSAFRSRERQRDLCRADADCRQGDHTYIAPPGYSNHQLGVAVDFAGTYATGGTTCGRRRATDPGSRVWRFLEREASAVGLQQYSAESWHWDAFSGASRC
;
A
#
# COMPACT_ATOMS: atom_id res chain seq x y z
N MET A 1 2.31 -8.13 11.92
CA MET A 1 2.38 -6.66 12.16
C MET A 1 3.24 -6.27 13.36
N GLU A 2 3.12 -6.92 14.51
CA GLU A 2 3.90 -6.61 15.71
C GLU A 2 5.43 -6.64 15.50
N LEU A 3 5.94 -7.67 14.80
CA LEU A 3 7.36 -7.78 14.45
C LEU A 3 7.86 -6.59 13.61
N LEU A 4 7.08 -6.14 12.63
CA LEU A 4 7.43 -5.03 11.74
C LEU A 4 7.50 -3.71 12.52
N HIS A 5 6.53 -3.47 13.39
CA HIS A 5 6.48 -2.27 14.22
C HIS A 5 7.66 -2.23 15.22
N ARG A 6 7.96 -3.37 15.87
CA ARG A 6 9.13 -3.48 16.75
C ARG A 6 10.44 -3.16 16.03
N ARG A 7 10.68 -3.76 14.86
CA ARG A 7 11.90 -3.51 14.07
C ARG A 7 12.02 -2.06 13.60
N ALA A 8 10.89 -1.41 13.30
CA ALA A 8 10.86 0.01 12.97
C ALA A 8 11.28 0.86 14.18
N ALA A 9 10.73 0.57 15.36
CA ALA A 9 11.07 1.26 16.61
C ALA A 9 12.57 1.11 16.96
N GLU A 10 13.12 -0.10 16.87
CA GLU A 10 14.56 -0.37 17.08
C GLU A 10 15.47 0.44 16.14
N ARG A 11 14.98 0.81 14.95
CA ARG A 11 15.71 1.61 13.94
C ARG A 11 15.30 3.08 13.92
N GLY A 12 14.47 3.52 14.86
CA GLY A 12 13.96 4.89 14.94
C GLY A 12 13.16 5.31 13.70
N VAL A 13 12.50 4.38 13.02
CA VAL A 13 11.64 4.64 11.85
C VAL A 13 10.20 4.88 12.33
N PRO A 14 9.60 6.06 12.07
CA PRO A 14 8.23 6.37 12.47
C PRO A 14 7.23 5.63 11.56
N LEU A 15 6.91 4.38 11.89
CA LEU A 15 6.00 3.54 11.11
C LEU A 15 4.56 3.66 11.61
N PHE A 16 3.71 4.31 10.81
CA PHE A 16 2.29 4.50 11.11
C PHE A 16 1.41 3.95 9.98
N ALA A 17 0.32 3.27 10.35
CA ALA A 17 -0.73 2.91 9.41
C ALA A 17 -1.66 4.11 9.20
N ASN A 18 -1.71 4.63 7.98
CA ASN A 18 -2.66 5.67 7.58
C ASN A 18 -4.03 5.08 7.24
N SER A 19 -4.05 3.88 6.65
CA SER A 19 -5.27 3.17 6.28
C SER A 19 -5.02 1.66 6.32
N ALA A 20 -5.98 0.88 6.82
CA ALA A 20 -5.87 -0.58 6.94
C ALA A 20 -7.19 -1.24 6.52
N PHE A 21 -7.98 -1.79 7.44
CA PHE A 21 -9.31 -2.28 7.10
C PHE A 21 -10.22 -1.13 6.65
N ARG A 22 -10.94 -1.34 5.54
CA ARG A 22 -11.91 -0.40 4.99
C ARG A 22 -13.16 -1.14 4.55
N SER A 23 -14.32 -0.79 5.08
CA SER A 23 -15.58 -1.45 4.68
C SER A 23 -15.90 -1.23 3.21
N ARG A 24 -16.73 -2.10 2.63
CA ARG A 24 -17.23 -1.93 1.25
C ARG A 24 -17.95 -0.61 1.06
N GLU A 25 -18.74 -0.20 2.05
CA GLU A 25 -19.42 1.11 2.07
C GLU A 25 -18.41 2.26 2.00
N ARG A 26 -17.37 2.21 2.85
CA ARG A 26 -16.32 3.24 2.81
C ARG A 26 -15.57 3.24 1.48
N GLN A 27 -15.31 2.08 0.88
CA GLN A 27 -14.69 1.99 -0.45
C GLN A 27 -15.58 2.59 -1.55
N ARG A 28 -16.90 2.37 -1.48
CA ARG A 28 -17.87 2.96 -2.40
C ARG A 28 -17.85 4.48 -2.29
N ASP A 29 -17.84 5.02 -1.07
CA ASP A 29 -17.85 6.46 -0.86
C ASP A 29 -16.53 7.10 -1.33
N LEU A 30 -15.40 6.42 -1.12
CA LEU A 30 -14.10 6.83 -1.65
C LEU A 30 -14.11 6.89 -3.19
N CYS A 31 -14.56 5.83 -3.85
CA CYS A 31 -14.64 5.79 -5.31
C CYS A 31 -15.60 6.84 -5.88
N ARG A 32 -16.69 7.17 -5.17
CA ARG A 32 -17.62 8.24 -5.56
C ARG A 32 -17.02 9.64 -5.44
N ALA A 33 -16.17 9.86 -4.44
CA ALA A 33 -15.51 11.15 -4.22
C ALA A 33 -14.38 11.41 -5.22
N ASP A 34 -13.76 10.35 -5.73
CA ASP A 34 -12.64 10.42 -6.66
C ASP A 34 -13.10 10.56 -8.13
N ALA A 35 -12.37 11.33 -8.93
CA ALA A 35 -12.74 11.57 -10.32
C ALA A 35 -12.32 10.40 -11.22
N ASP A 36 -11.16 9.81 -10.97
CA ASP A 36 -10.56 8.75 -11.79
C ASP A 36 -11.36 7.45 -11.62
N CYS A 37 -11.67 7.09 -10.38
CA CYS A 37 -12.49 5.93 -10.05
C CYS A 37 -13.90 6.03 -10.66
N ARG A 38 -14.51 7.23 -10.68
CA ARG A 38 -15.80 7.45 -11.35
C ARG A 38 -15.73 7.30 -12.86
N GLN A 39 -14.57 7.57 -13.46
CA GLN A 39 -14.33 7.45 -14.90
C GLN A 39 -13.83 6.06 -15.32
N GLY A 40 -13.63 5.15 -14.36
CA GLY A 40 -13.20 3.77 -14.59
C GLY A 40 -11.68 3.56 -14.52
N ASP A 41 -10.92 4.58 -14.12
CA ASP A 41 -9.51 4.39 -13.77
C ASP A 41 -9.42 3.96 -12.29
N HIS A 42 -9.00 2.71 -12.10
CA HIS A 42 -8.92 2.06 -10.80
C HIS A 42 -7.48 1.84 -10.34
N THR A 43 -6.52 2.57 -10.92
CA THR A 43 -5.10 2.43 -10.61
C THR A 43 -4.80 2.70 -9.14
N TYR A 44 -5.40 3.76 -8.58
CA TYR A 44 -5.17 4.17 -7.19
C TYR A 44 -6.35 3.93 -6.25
N ILE A 45 -7.55 3.74 -6.80
CA ILE A 45 -8.76 3.46 -6.04
C ILE A 45 -9.51 2.32 -6.69
N ALA A 46 -9.45 1.15 -6.05
CA ALA A 46 -10.17 -0.03 -6.50
C ALA A 46 -11.70 0.17 -6.45
N PRO A 47 -12.47 -0.46 -7.34
CA PRO A 47 -13.92 -0.45 -7.24
C PRO A 47 -14.38 -1.18 -5.96
N PRO A 48 -15.54 -0.81 -5.39
CA PRO A 48 -16.04 -1.42 -4.16
C PRO A 48 -16.34 -2.91 -4.34
N GLY A 49 -15.67 -3.76 -3.57
CA GLY A 49 -15.67 -5.22 -3.73
C GLY A 49 -14.32 -5.78 -4.18
N TYR A 50 -13.40 -4.92 -4.65
CA TYR A 50 -12.12 -5.31 -5.23
C TYR A 50 -10.91 -4.69 -4.50
N SER A 51 -11.13 -4.00 -3.38
CA SER A 51 -10.04 -3.42 -2.58
C SER A 51 -9.52 -4.42 -1.54
N ASN A 52 -8.19 -4.61 -1.49
CA ASN A 52 -7.55 -5.45 -0.48
C ASN A 52 -7.75 -4.94 0.96
N HIS A 53 -8.01 -3.63 1.12
CA HIS A 53 -8.42 -3.07 2.42
C HIS A 53 -9.73 -3.65 2.94
N GLN A 54 -10.64 -4.08 2.05
CA GLN A 54 -11.89 -4.74 2.46
C GLN A 54 -11.69 -6.14 3.02
N LEU A 55 -10.59 -6.80 2.63
CA LEU A 55 -10.20 -8.11 3.16
C LEU A 55 -9.42 -7.99 4.47
N GLY A 56 -9.01 -6.76 4.86
CA GLY A 56 -8.18 -6.53 6.04
C GLY A 56 -6.73 -7.00 5.89
N VAL A 57 -6.27 -7.24 4.66
CA VAL A 57 -4.92 -7.76 4.36
C VAL A 57 -3.95 -6.68 3.85
N ALA A 58 -4.42 -5.45 3.66
CA ALA A 58 -3.65 -4.33 3.16
C ALA A 58 -3.48 -3.22 4.19
N VAL A 59 -2.33 -2.56 4.14
CA VAL A 59 -2.00 -1.38 4.94
C VAL A 59 -1.36 -0.32 4.04
N ASP A 60 -1.90 0.89 4.11
CA ASP A 60 -1.28 2.10 3.59
C ASP A 60 -0.45 2.73 4.71
N PHE A 61 0.87 2.81 4.55
CA PHE A 61 1.77 3.43 5.52
C PHE A 61 1.97 4.92 5.24
N ALA A 62 1.96 5.73 6.30
CA ALA A 62 2.28 7.14 6.18
C ALA A 62 3.78 7.39 5.92
N GLY A 63 4.11 8.53 5.32
CA GLY A 63 5.49 8.97 5.15
C GLY A 63 6.16 8.52 3.86
N THR A 64 5.40 8.03 2.87
CA THR A 64 5.85 7.77 1.50
C THR A 64 4.71 7.98 0.51
N TYR A 65 4.98 8.62 -0.63
CA TYR A 65 3.93 9.11 -1.55
C TYR A 65 4.30 9.03 -3.03
N ALA A 66 5.36 8.29 -3.39
CA ALA A 66 5.69 8.04 -4.79
C ALA A 66 4.66 7.11 -5.46
N THR A 67 4.39 7.37 -6.73
CA THR A 67 3.55 6.54 -7.61
C THR A 67 4.39 5.82 -8.65
N GLY A 68 3.80 4.81 -9.30
CA GLY A 68 4.49 3.93 -10.22
C GLY A 68 3.58 3.28 -11.26
N GLY A 69 4.11 2.28 -11.95
CA GLY A 69 3.42 1.47 -12.94
C GLY A 69 2.77 0.21 -12.36
N THR A 70 2.11 -0.54 -13.24
CA THR A 70 1.27 -1.70 -12.88
C THR A 70 2.04 -3.02 -12.70
N THR A 71 3.37 -3.03 -12.87
CA THR A 71 4.20 -4.23 -12.71
C THR A 71 5.51 -3.91 -11.96
N CYS A 72 6.08 -4.90 -11.30
CA CYS A 72 7.30 -4.71 -10.50
C CYS A 72 8.54 -4.38 -11.32
N GLY A 73 8.68 -4.98 -12.50
CA GLY A 73 9.91 -4.87 -13.30
C GLY A 73 10.09 -3.53 -14.01
N ARG A 74 9.01 -2.75 -14.21
CA ARG A 74 9.08 -1.43 -14.86
C ARG A 74 8.28 -0.42 -14.06
N ARG A 75 8.99 0.59 -13.56
CA ARG A 75 8.42 1.77 -12.89
C ARG A 75 7.66 1.47 -11.59
N ARG A 76 8.04 0.44 -10.80
CA ARG A 76 7.51 0.30 -9.43
C ARG A 76 7.69 1.63 -8.68
N ALA A 77 6.65 2.06 -7.97
CA ALA A 77 6.69 3.22 -7.09
C ALA A 77 7.85 3.08 -6.11
N THR A 78 8.84 3.96 -6.25
CA THR A 78 10.09 3.90 -5.49
C THR A 78 10.31 5.26 -4.85
N ASP A 79 10.43 5.29 -3.53
CA ASP A 79 10.59 6.51 -2.76
C ASP A 79 11.90 6.46 -1.94
N PRO A 80 13.06 6.59 -2.61
CA PRO A 80 14.36 6.50 -1.93
C PRO A 80 14.59 7.66 -0.96
N GLY A 81 13.79 8.74 -1.00
CA GLY A 81 13.81 9.83 -0.03
C GLY A 81 13.13 9.45 1.29
N SER A 82 12.09 8.61 1.24
CA SER A 82 11.34 8.17 2.42
C SER A 82 12.09 7.14 3.28
N ARG A 83 12.27 7.47 4.56
CA ARG A 83 12.78 6.52 5.57
C ARG A 83 11.84 5.34 5.78
N VAL A 84 10.53 5.56 5.65
CA VAL A 84 9.50 4.53 5.82
C VAL A 84 9.55 3.55 4.64
N TRP A 85 9.55 4.06 3.41
CA TRP A 85 9.62 3.19 2.23
C TRP A 85 10.89 2.36 2.21
N ARG A 86 12.06 2.98 2.45
CA ARG A 86 13.34 2.24 2.54
C ARG A 86 13.30 1.14 3.60
N PHE A 87 12.64 1.39 4.73
CA PHE A 87 12.47 0.39 5.78
C PHE A 87 11.56 -0.76 5.32
N LEU A 88 10.39 -0.44 4.76
CA LEU A 88 9.42 -1.42 4.27
C LEU A 88 10.01 -2.28 3.16
N GLU A 89 10.72 -1.69 2.20
CA GLU A 89 11.41 -2.41 1.11
C GLU A 89 12.32 -3.53 1.63
N ARG A 90 12.98 -3.33 2.78
CA ARG A 90 13.89 -4.32 3.36
C ARG A 90 13.20 -5.32 4.29
N GLU A 91 12.12 -4.93 4.94
CA GLU A 91 11.61 -5.63 6.13
C GLU A 91 10.18 -6.18 5.96
N ALA A 92 9.40 -5.67 5.01
CA ALA A 92 7.98 -6.02 4.85
C ALA A 92 7.80 -7.49 4.41
N SER A 93 8.67 -7.99 3.54
CA SER A 93 8.61 -9.39 3.07
C SER A 93 8.82 -10.40 4.20
N ALA A 94 9.59 -10.04 5.23
CA ALA A 94 9.80 -10.89 6.41
C ALA A 94 8.52 -11.09 7.24
N VAL A 95 7.49 -10.28 7.02
CA VAL A 95 6.17 -10.43 7.63
C VAL A 95 5.07 -10.74 6.61
N GLY A 96 5.45 -11.17 5.40
CA GLY A 96 4.54 -11.58 4.35
C GLY A 96 3.83 -10.43 3.64
N LEU A 97 4.36 -9.20 3.71
CA LEU A 97 3.82 -8.04 3.00
C LEU A 97 4.64 -7.76 1.73
N GLN A 98 3.93 -7.45 0.65
CA GLN A 98 4.45 -7.04 -0.64
C GLN A 98 3.84 -5.69 -1.04
N GLN A 99 4.66 -4.81 -1.60
CA GLN A 99 4.28 -3.51 -2.12
C GLN A 99 3.38 -3.66 -3.35
N TYR A 100 2.29 -2.91 -3.45
CA TYR A 100 1.63 -2.70 -4.73
C TYR A 100 2.51 -1.84 -5.64
N SER A 101 2.81 -2.34 -6.84
CA SER A 101 3.75 -1.71 -7.76
C SER A 101 3.45 -0.23 -8.08
N ALA A 102 2.17 0.19 -8.06
CA ALA A 102 1.77 1.54 -8.40
C ALA A 102 1.90 2.53 -7.22
N GLU A 103 2.04 2.04 -5.98
CA GLU A 103 1.90 2.85 -4.76
C GLU A 103 3.01 2.52 -3.75
N SER A 104 3.81 3.52 -3.38
CA SER A 104 4.88 3.34 -2.39
C SER A 104 4.37 3.08 -0.97
N TRP A 105 3.16 3.52 -0.66
CA TRP A 105 2.54 3.41 0.66
C TRP A 105 1.75 2.11 0.85
N HIS A 106 1.32 1.43 -0.22
CA HIS A 106 0.39 0.31 -0.12
C HIS A 106 1.11 -1.04 -0.10
N TRP A 107 0.92 -1.78 0.98
CA TRP A 107 1.53 -3.09 1.19
C TRP A 107 0.47 -4.09 1.64
N ASP A 108 0.44 -5.28 1.04
CA ASP A 108 -0.54 -6.31 1.37
C ASP A 108 0.03 -7.73 1.29
N ALA A 109 -0.77 -8.70 1.74
CA ALA A 109 -0.37 -10.10 1.83
C ALA A 109 -0.60 -10.92 0.54
N PHE A 110 -0.93 -10.29 -0.59
CA PHE A 110 -1.06 -11.01 -1.85
C PHE A 110 0.28 -11.13 -2.58
N SER A 111 0.31 -12.10 -3.50
CA SER A 111 1.38 -12.28 -4.47
C SER A 111 0.85 -12.09 -5.89
N GLY A 112 1.72 -11.67 -6.81
CA GLY A 112 1.34 -11.48 -8.21
C GLY A 112 2.30 -10.55 -8.95
N ALA A 113 2.04 -10.34 -10.24
CA ALA A 113 2.92 -9.55 -11.11
C ALA A 113 3.04 -8.05 -10.71
N SER A 114 2.08 -7.56 -9.92
CA SER A 114 2.03 -6.20 -9.38
C SER A 114 2.36 -6.13 -7.89
N ARG A 115 2.86 -7.21 -7.28
CA ARG A 115 3.24 -7.27 -5.87
C ARG A 115 4.76 -7.49 -5.75
N CYS A 116 5.41 -6.50 -5.16
CA CYS A 116 6.84 -6.30 -5.12
C CYS A 116 7.30 -6.04 -3.67
#